data_AF-A0A660W7I3-F1
#
_entry.id   AF-A0A660W7I3-F1
#
_cell.length_a   1.000
_cell.length_b   1.000
_cell.length_c   1.000
_cell.angle_alpha   90.00
_cell.angle_beta   90.00
_cell.angle_gamma   90.00
#
_symmetry.space_group_name_H-M   'P 1'
#
loop_
_entity.id
_entity.type
_entity.pdbx_description
1 polymer ?
#
loop_
_entity_poly.entity_id
_entity_poly.type
_entity_poly.pdbx_seq_one_letter_code
_entity_poly.pdbx_strand_id
1 'polypeptide(L)'
;MTDGQTQFVSAASSLSEQLTRNFYRWEKRGRGWQFWDNVVELEPPYEPFYYHWVPRPTVKDDGRIPTLFSSIIEAVRRRLKGSPSPMPTSTDDSSSEELEPELFDDSSTIHEMTISLLPEQKVSLDYAENLFLNISLCSLPLIVDIIGTSQSSSILFSCRKPDLMQLRQQLNAYFPDAVVYKEGQSLERLWNNDKHTVVIDFGLSQEFM
;
A
#
# COMPACT_ATOMS: atom_id res chain seq x y z
N MET A 1 21.74 24.15 -43.93
CA MET A 1 22.17 23.40 -42.73
C MET A 1 22.25 24.38 -41.59
N THR A 2 21.20 24.44 -40.78
CA THR A 2 21.20 25.08 -39.46
C THR A 2 20.09 24.42 -38.68
N ASP A 3 20.48 23.49 -37.82
CA ASP A 3 19.63 22.79 -36.87
C ASP A 3 19.05 23.80 -35.86
N GLY A 4 17.72 23.93 -35.87
CA GLY A 4 16.98 24.59 -34.81
C GLY A 4 16.73 23.60 -33.68
N GLN A 5 17.67 23.48 -32.74
CA GLN A 5 17.39 22.84 -31.46
C GLN A 5 16.42 23.73 -30.67
N THR A 6 15.13 23.43 -30.74
CA THR A 6 14.14 23.96 -29.80
C THR A 6 14.39 23.33 -28.44
N GLN A 7 15.09 24.05 -27.57
CA GLN A 7 15.11 23.74 -26.14
C GLN A 7 13.68 23.91 -25.60
N PHE A 8 13.01 22.79 -25.29
CA PHE A 8 11.81 22.81 -24.48
C PHE A 8 12.22 23.24 -23.06
N VAL A 9 12.04 24.52 -22.77
CA VAL A 9 12.11 25.04 -21.40
C VAL A 9 10.90 24.45 -20.67
N SER A 10 11.14 23.43 -19.84
CA SER A 10 10.17 22.91 -18.88
C SER A 10 9.68 24.09 -18.03
N ALA A 11 8.40 24.46 -18.17
CA ALA A 11 7.79 25.44 -17.30
C ALA A 11 7.85 24.88 -15.86
N ALA A 12 8.46 25.63 -14.94
CA ALA A 12 8.53 25.22 -13.55
C ALA A 12 7.10 24.96 -13.03
N SER A 13 6.83 23.71 -12.62
CA SER A 13 5.51 23.32 -12.13
C SER A 13 5.13 24.15 -10.91
N SER A 14 3.84 24.51 -10.79
CA SER A 14 3.38 25.29 -9.65
C SER A 14 3.59 24.54 -8.34
N LEU A 15 3.67 25.24 -7.20
CA LEU A 15 3.79 24.57 -5.89
C LEU A 15 2.66 23.56 -5.65
N SER A 16 1.44 23.89 -6.05
CA SER A 16 0.29 22.98 -5.95
C SER A 16 0.51 21.72 -6.77
N GLU A 17 1.00 21.85 -8.00
CA GLU A 17 1.29 20.73 -8.89
C GLU A 17 2.42 19.84 -8.35
N GLN A 18 3.45 20.45 -7.74
CA GLN A 18 4.53 19.70 -7.09
C GLN A 18 4.02 18.89 -5.90
N LEU A 19 3.21 19.49 -5.03
CA LEU A 19 2.62 18.81 -3.87
C LEU A 19 1.66 17.69 -4.29
N THR A 20 0.81 17.92 -5.29
CA THR A 20 -0.09 16.90 -5.84
C THR A 20 0.69 15.74 -6.45
N ARG A 21 1.74 16.01 -7.23
CA ARG A 21 2.60 14.98 -7.80
C ARG A 21 3.28 14.14 -6.70
N ASN A 22 3.77 14.81 -5.66
CA ASN A 22 4.40 14.16 -4.52
C ASN A 22 3.41 13.25 -3.77
N PHE A 23 2.18 13.71 -3.57
CA PHE A 23 1.10 12.93 -2.97
C PHE A 23 0.80 11.67 -3.78
N TYR A 24 0.52 11.78 -5.09
CA TYR A 24 0.20 10.60 -5.90
C TYR A 24 1.36 9.62 -6.05
N ARG A 25 2.60 10.12 -6.06
CA ARG A 25 3.78 9.26 -6.04
C ARG A 25 3.81 8.40 -4.78
N TRP A 26 3.55 9.01 -3.62
CA TRP A 26 3.47 8.34 -2.34
C TRP A 26 2.30 7.33 -2.30
N GLU A 27 1.10 7.80 -2.62
CA GLU A 27 -0.16 7.06 -2.51
C GLU A 27 -0.19 5.81 -3.41
N LYS A 28 0.40 5.87 -4.62
CA LYS A 28 0.44 4.73 -5.56
C LYS A 28 0.98 3.44 -4.93
N ARG A 29 1.88 3.53 -3.93
CA ARG A 29 2.49 2.38 -3.26
C ARG A 29 1.47 1.55 -2.46
N GLY A 30 0.47 2.18 -1.84
CA GLY A 30 -0.56 1.47 -1.08
C GLY A 30 -1.78 1.06 -1.91
N ARG A 31 -1.80 1.30 -3.23
CA ARG A 31 -2.94 0.92 -4.11
C ARG A 31 -2.93 -0.55 -4.53
N GLY A 32 -1.87 -1.30 -4.26
CA GLY A 32 -1.77 -2.72 -4.61
C GLY A 32 -1.56 -2.99 -6.11
N TRP A 33 -1.02 -2.03 -6.86
CA TRP A 33 -0.77 -2.16 -8.31
C TRP A 33 0.66 -2.61 -8.66
N GLN A 34 1.47 -2.93 -7.67
CA GLN A 34 2.86 -3.35 -7.89
C GLN A 34 2.92 -4.85 -8.11
N PHE A 35 3.73 -5.27 -9.09
CA PHE A 35 3.97 -6.67 -9.40
C PHE A 35 5.44 -6.99 -9.14
N TRP A 36 5.69 -8.17 -8.59
CA TRP A 36 7.02 -8.65 -8.22
C TRP A 36 7.24 -10.05 -8.78
N ASP A 37 8.48 -10.36 -9.18
CA ASP A 37 8.85 -11.67 -9.73
C ASP A 37 8.95 -12.77 -8.65
N ASN A 38 9.02 -12.36 -7.38
CA ASN A 38 9.14 -13.24 -6.22
C ASN A 38 7.94 -13.08 -5.29
N VAL A 39 7.74 -14.06 -4.40
CA VAL A 39 6.74 -13.96 -3.32
C VAL A 39 7.24 -12.97 -2.28
N VAL A 40 6.40 -12.00 -1.94
CA VAL A 40 6.72 -10.88 -1.05
C VAL A 40 5.75 -10.82 0.11
N GLU A 41 6.16 -10.13 1.17
CA GLU A 41 5.28 -9.79 2.29
C GLU A 41 4.06 -9.00 1.81
N LEU A 42 2.92 -9.20 2.48
CA LEU A 42 1.66 -8.54 2.10
C LEU A 42 1.69 -7.04 2.37
N GLU A 43 2.43 -6.60 3.40
CA GLU A 43 2.56 -5.18 3.70
C GLU A 43 3.44 -4.51 2.64
N PRO A 44 2.91 -3.51 1.91
CA PRO A 44 3.71 -2.80 0.93
C PRO A 44 4.84 -2.03 1.63
N PRO A 45 5.96 -1.76 0.95
CA PRO A 45 7.03 -0.94 1.50
C PRO A 45 6.52 0.40 2.04
N TYR A 46 6.52 0.53 3.37
CA TYR A 46 5.99 1.71 4.03
C TYR A 46 7.02 2.84 4.05
N GLU A 47 6.58 4.01 3.58
CA GLU A 47 7.33 5.26 3.67
C GLU A 47 6.40 6.29 4.32
N PRO A 48 6.78 6.98 5.41
CA PRO A 48 5.98 8.07 5.92
C PRO A 48 5.88 9.24 4.93
N PHE A 49 4.76 9.96 4.92
CA PHE A 49 4.55 11.07 3.99
C PHE A 49 5.34 12.34 4.39
N TYR A 50 6.60 12.41 3.97
CA TYR A 50 7.47 13.58 4.19
C TYR A 50 7.30 14.68 3.14
N TYR A 51 6.60 14.40 2.05
CA TYR A 51 6.57 15.24 0.86
C TYR A 51 5.61 16.45 0.91
N HIS A 52 5.05 16.74 2.09
CA HIS A 52 4.32 17.98 2.37
C HIS A 52 5.25 19.20 2.46
N TRP A 53 6.56 18.97 2.65
CA TRP A 53 7.55 20.03 2.75
C TRP A 53 8.30 20.20 1.42
N VAL A 54 7.98 21.27 0.69
CA VAL A 54 8.75 21.70 -0.47
C VAL A 54 9.63 22.88 -0.03
N PRO A 55 10.97 22.81 -0.17
CA PRO A 55 11.84 23.95 0.08
C PRO A 55 11.34 25.14 -0.71
N ARG A 56 10.88 26.18 -0.02
CA ARG A 56 10.50 27.41 -0.70
C ARG A 56 11.78 27.96 -1.33
N PRO A 57 11.83 28.21 -2.66
CA PRO A 57 12.93 28.95 -3.21
C PRO A 57 13.04 30.25 -2.41
N THR A 58 14.26 30.62 -2.01
CA THR A 58 14.49 31.88 -1.32
C THR A 58 13.98 32.99 -2.24
N VAL A 59 12.81 33.56 -1.90
CA VAL A 59 12.30 34.73 -2.59
C VAL A 59 13.31 35.82 -2.30
N LYS A 60 14.11 36.16 -3.32
CA LYS A 60 15.03 37.28 -3.26
C LYS A 60 14.15 38.53 -3.18
N ASP A 61 14.06 39.10 -1.99
CA ASP A 61 13.31 40.34 -1.76
C ASP A 61 14.06 41.50 -2.42
N ASP A 62 13.68 41.82 -3.66
CA ASP A 62 14.22 42.94 -4.44
C ASP A 62 13.88 44.32 -3.82
N GLY A 63 13.09 44.36 -2.72
CA GLY A 63 12.72 45.57 -1.98
C GLY A 63 13.65 45.96 -0.83
N ARG A 64 14.71 45.18 -0.54
CA ARG A 64 15.67 45.55 0.53
C ARG A 64 16.60 46.67 0.08
N ILE A 65 16.30 47.89 0.51
CA ILE A 65 17.24 49.02 0.43
C ILE A 65 18.33 48.81 1.50
N PRO A 66 19.59 48.57 1.14
CA PRO A 66 20.66 48.43 2.13
C PRO A 66 20.94 49.80 2.74
N THR A 67 20.47 50.03 3.96
CA THR A 67 20.97 51.14 4.77
C THR A 67 22.36 50.78 5.32
N LEU A 68 23.30 51.73 5.28
CA LEU A 68 24.74 51.52 5.57
C LEU A 68 25.05 50.91 6.95
N PHE A 69 24.08 50.88 7.87
CA PHE A 69 24.21 50.29 9.20
C PHE A 69 23.57 48.89 9.36
N SER A 70 22.90 48.39 8.31
CA SER A 70 22.20 47.08 8.34
C SER A 70 23.16 45.90 8.51
N SER A 71 24.34 45.97 7.90
CA SER A 71 25.38 44.92 7.99
C SER A 71 25.95 44.75 9.39
N ILE A 72 26.07 45.83 10.16
CA ILE A 72 26.60 45.81 11.53
C ILE A 72 25.56 45.21 12.49
N ILE A 73 24.29 45.59 12.33
CA ILE A 73 23.20 45.06 13.15
C ILE A 73 22.97 43.56 12.87
N GLU A 74 23.05 43.12 11.61
CA GLU A 74 22.97 41.70 11.28
C GLU A 74 24.15 40.90 11.85
N ALA A 75 25.38 41.43 11.82
CA ALA A 75 26.56 40.76 12.37
C ALA A 75 26.47 40.57 13.90
N VAL A 76 25.96 41.58 14.62
CA VAL A 76 25.74 41.51 16.08
C VAL A 76 24.61 40.52 16.40
N ARG A 77 23.52 40.54 15.63
CA ARG A 77 22.38 39.63 15.82
C ARG A 77 22.74 38.17 15.57
N ARG A 78 23.63 37.89 14.60
CA ARG A 78 24.16 36.56 14.28
C ARG A 78 25.16 36.04 15.32
N ARG A 79 25.81 36.93 16.08
CA ARG A 79 26.65 36.54 17.24
C ARG A 79 25.83 36.25 18.50
N LEU A 80 24.69 36.91 18.69
CA LEU A 80 23.83 36.76 19.88
C LEU A 80 22.84 35.59 19.76
N LYS A 81 22.29 35.36 18.57
CA LYS A 81 21.53 34.15 18.28
C LYS A 81 22.53 33.12 17.79
N GLY A 82 22.98 32.23 18.70
CA GLY A 82 23.81 31.08 18.36
C GLY A 82 23.29 30.38 17.10
N SER A 83 24.22 29.79 16.34
CA SER A 83 23.94 29.21 15.01
C SER A 83 22.61 28.44 15.05
N PRO A 84 21.66 28.71 14.13
CA PRO A 84 20.50 27.85 14.02
C PRO A 84 21.02 26.43 13.84
N SER A 85 20.51 25.50 14.66
CA SER A 85 20.69 24.08 14.40
C SER A 85 20.39 23.87 12.93
N PRO A 86 21.25 23.20 12.15
CA PRO A 86 20.90 22.85 10.79
C PRO A 86 19.63 22.02 10.90
N MET A 87 18.50 22.60 10.48
CA MET A 87 17.35 21.77 10.13
C MET A 87 17.82 20.82 9.04
N PRO A 88 17.34 19.58 9.02
CA PRO A 88 17.70 18.62 7.97
C PRO A 88 17.48 19.33 6.63
N THR A 89 18.59 19.63 5.98
CA THR A 89 18.57 20.24 4.67
C THR A 89 18.13 19.09 3.79
N SER A 90 16.90 19.15 3.24
CA SER A 90 16.53 18.29 2.12
C SER A 90 17.33 18.79 0.89
N THR A 91 18.63 18.53 0.94
CA THR A 91 19.44 18.43 -0.27
C THR A 91 19.29 17.00 -0.74
N ASP A 92 19.32 16.84 -2.06
CA ASP A 92 19.06 15.64 -2.84
C ASP A 92 17.53 15.45 -3.00
N ASP A 93 16.89 15.58 -4.17
CA ASP A 93 17.30 15.15 -5.52
C ASP A 93 18.04 13.81 -5.53
N SER A 94 17.93 13.04 -4.43
CA SER A 94 18.09 11.61 -4.44
C SER A 94 16.83 11.13 -5.14
N SER A 95 17.03 10.52 -6.30
CA SER A 95 16.15 9.46 -6.77
C SER A 95 15.71 8.67 -5.54
N SER A 96 14.49 8.91 -5.07
CA SER A 96 13.92 8.14 -3.97
C SER A 96 13.75 6.77 -4.57
N GLU A 97 14.77 5.95 -4.37
CA GLU A 97 14.81 4.56 -4.82
C GLU A 97 13.49 3.96 -4.35
N GLU A 98 12.72 3.41 -5.30
CA GLU A 98 11.49 2.72 -4.94
C GLU A 98 11.91 1.60 -3.98
N LEU A 99 11.41 1.65 -2.75
CA LEU A 99 11.73 0.64 -1.75
C LEU A 99 11.31 -0.73 -2.29
N GLU A 100 12.24 -1.66 -2.29
CA GLU A 100 11.95 -3.05 -2.64
C GLU A 100 11.10 -3.70 -1.54
N PRO A 101 10.21 -4.64 -1.90
CA PRO A 101 9.41 -5.37 -0.94
C PRO A 101 10.27 -6.36 -0.16
N GLU A 102 9.84 -6.64 1.07
CA GLU A 102 10.40 -7.75 1.82
C GLU A 102 9.96 -9.08 1.19
N LEU A 103 10.88 -10.03 1.07
CA LEU A 103 10.57 -11.36 0.53
C LEU A 103 9.85 -12.17 1.60
N PHE A 104 8.76 -12.83 1.21
CA PHE A 104 8.05 -13.75 2.11
C PHE A 104 8.68 -15.14 2.00
N ASP A 105 9.31 -15.59 3.09
CA ASP A 105 9.97 -16.91 3.17
C ASP A 105 9.26 -17.82 4.18
N ASP A 106 8.25 -18.53 3.70
CA ASP A 106 7.66 -19.68 4.40
C ASP A 106 7.39 -20.82 3.41
N SER A 107 7.94 -22.00 3.73
CA SER A 107 7.82 -23.23 2.94
C SER A 107 6.82 -24.24 3.54
N SER A 108 6.10 -23.86 4.60
CA SER A 108 5.15 -24.75 5.26
C SER A 108 3.97 -25.07 4.34
N THR A 109 3.40 -26.26 4.48
CA THR A 109 2.33 -26.70 3.58
C THR A 109 1.09 -25.82 3.69
N ILE A 110 0.53 -25.42 2.55
CA ILE A 110 -0.74 -24.71 2.46
C ILE A 110 -1.89 -25.72 2.61
N HIS A 111 -2.90 -25.34 3.38
CA HIS A 111 -4.12 -26.08 3.59
C HIS A 111 -5.33 -25.22 3.25
N GLU A 112 -6.20 -25.81 2.45
CA GLU A 112 -7.48 -25.27 2.05
C GLU A 112 -8.59 -25.81 2.98
N MET A 113 -9.54 -24.95 3.32
CA MET A 113 -10.77 -25.28 4.04
C MET A 113 -11.94 -24.55 3.39
N THR A 114 -12.88 -25.32 2.85
CA THR A 114 -14.09 -24.79 2.23
C THR A 114 -15.22 -24.77 3.26
N ILE A 115 -15.92 -23.65 3.37
CA ILE A 115 -17.22 -23.57 4.03
C ILE A 115 -18.32 -23.33 2.98
N SER A 116 -19.41 -24.07 3.11
CA SER A 116 -20.64 -23.83 2.35
C SER A 116 -21.67 -23.26 3.31
N LEU A 117 -22.14 -22.05 3.00
CA LEU A 117 -23.25 -21.43 3.74
C LEU A 117 -24.57 -21.91 3.16
N LEU A 118 -25.55 -22.18 4.01
CA LEU A 118 -26.89 -22.52 3.55
C LEU A 118 -27.55 -21.28 2.91
N PRO A 119 -28.39 -21.43 1.87
CA PRO A 119 -29.04 -20.30 1.21
C PRO A 119 -29.86 -19.40 2.15
N GLU A 120 -30.42 -19.95 3.22
CA GLU A 120 -31.22 -19.22 4.20
C GLU A 120 -30.36 -18.56 5.30
N GLN A 121 -29.07 -18.88 5.38
CA GLN A 121 -28.17 -18.38 6.41
C GLN A 121 -27.77 -16.93 6.10
N LYS A 122 -28.37 -16.00 6.84
CA LYS A 122 -28.02 -14.58 6.77
C LYS A 122 -26.83 -14.30 7.67
N VAL A 123 -25.71 -13.90 7.08
CA VAL A 123 -24.54 -13.39 7.79
C VAL A 123 -24.64 -11.86 7.85
N SER A 124 -24.73 -11.29 9.05
CA SER A 124 -24.70 -9.83 9.20
C SER A 124 -23.27 -9.28 9.02
N LEU A 125 -23.16 -8.00 8.69
CA LEU A 125 -21.86 -7.33 8.54
C LEU A 125 -21.03 -7.43 9.83
N ASP A 126 -21.61 -7.05 10.98
CA ASP A 126 -20.96 -7.14 12.29
C ASP A 126 -20.47 -8.56 12.60
N TYR A 127 -21.20 -9.59 12.16
CA TYR A 127 -20.81 -10.97 12.37
C TYR A 127 -19.60 -11.36 11.53
N ALA A 128 -19.60 -10.96 10.24
CA ALA A 128 -18.47 -11.16 9.35
C ALA A 128 -17.23 -10.38 9.82
N GLU A 129 -17.39 -9.12 10.23
CA GLU A 129 -16.31 -8.31 10.78
C GLU A 129 -15.65 -8.98 11.98
N ASN A 130 -16.46 -9.46 12.94
CA ASN A 130 -15.94 -10.18 14.10
C ASN A 130 -15.19 -11.46 13.71
N LEU A 131 -15.68 -12.22 12.73
CA LEU A 131 -14.94 -13.38 12.20
C LEU A 131 -13.57 -12.94 11.65
N PHE A 132 -13.53 -11.92 10.79
CA PHE A 132 -12.30 -11.45 10.16
C PHE A 132 -11.29 -10.92 11.20
N LEU A 133 -11.75 -10.20 12.22
CA LEU A 133 -10.91 -9.74 13.34
C LEU A 133 -10.35 -10.90 14.18
N ASN A 134 -11.09 -12.01 14.30
CA ASN A 134 -10.60 -13.17 15.06
C ASN A 134 -9.62 -14.03 14.25
N ILE A 135 -9.83 -14.18 12.94
CA ILE A 135 -8.89 -14.91 12.09
C ILE A 135 -7.64 -14.08 11.76
N SER A 136 -7.68 -12.75 11.84
CA SER A 136 -6.47 -11.91 11.73
C SER A 136 -5.48 -12.10 12.88
N LEU A 137 -5.83 -12.87 13.90
CA LEU A 137 -4.92 -13.30 14.98
C LEU A 137 -4.07 -14.52 14.57
N CYS A 138 -4.23 -15.06 13.36
CA CYS A 138 -3.33 -16.05 12.80
C CYS A 138 -1.94 -15.45 12.57
N SER A 139 -0.92 -16.30 12.66
CA SER A 139 0.48 -15.89 12.63
C SER A 139 1.01 -15.62 11.23
N LEU A 140 0.44 -16.26 10.21
CA LEU A 140 0.83 -16.15 8.81
C LEU A 140 -0.34 -15.67 7.95
N PRO A 141 -0.06 -15.15 6.75
CA PRO A 141 -1.08 -14.73 5.80
C PRO A 141 -2.17 -15.77 5.56
N LEU A 142 -3.41 -15.29 5.56
CA LEU A 142 -4.61 -16.05 5.19
C LEU A 142 -5.14 -15.54 3.86
N ILE A 143 -5.62 -16.45 3.02
CA ILE A 143 -6.35 -16.13 1.80
C ILE A 143 -7.81 -16.51 2.01
N VAL A 144 -8.71 -15.64 1.57
CA VAL A 144 -10.16 -15.87 1.60
C VAL A 144 -10.72 -15.62 0.21
N ASP A 145 -11.22 -16.67 -0.41
CA ASP A 145 -11.80 -16.64 -1.75
C ASP A 145 -13.31 -16.92 -1.68
N ILE A 146 -14.08 -16.20 -2.49
CA ILE A 146 -15.50 -16.48 -2.70
C ILE A 146 -15.65 -17.17 -4.06
N ILE A 147 -16.05 -18.42 -4.04
CA ILE A 147 -16.16 -19.25 -5.23
C ILE A 147 -17.64 -19.38 -5.61
N GLY A 148 -18.02 -18.77 -6.73
CA GLY A 148 -19.35 -18.89 -7.32
C GLY A 148 -19.35 -19.80 -8.54
N THR A 149 -20.19 -20.83 -8.52
CA THR A 149 -20.46 -21.71 -9.67
C THR A 149 -21.94 -21.66 -10.04
N SER A 150 -22.31 -22.30 -11.16
CA SER A 150 -23.73 -22.46 -11.51
C SER A 150 -24.51 -23.35 -10.53
N GLN A 151 -23.81 -24.12 -9.68
CA GLN A 151 -24.41 -25.09 -8.77
C GLN A 151 -24.43 -24.60 -7.32
N SER A 152 -23.45 -23.79 -6.92
CA SER A 152 -23.26 -23.38 -5.53
C SER A 152 -22.36 -22.16 -5.40
N SER A 153 -22.45 -21.50 -4.24
CA SER A 153 -21.47 -20.53 -3.76
C SER A 153 -20.80 -21.08 -2.50
N SER A 154 -19.47 -21.02 -2.43
CA SER A 154 -18.70 -21.40 -1.26
C SER A 154 -17.66 -20.34 -0.92
N ILE A 155 -17.17 -20.38 0.31
CA ILE A 155 -16.04 -19.56 0.76
C ILE A 155 -14.88 -20.51 1.04
N LEU A 156 -13.74 -20.25 0.42
CA LEU A 156 -12.51 -21.03 0.57
C LEU A 156 -11.53 -20.22 1.42
N PHE A 157 -11.00 -20.84 2.46
CA PHE A 157 -9.91 -20.29 3.25
C PHE A 157 -8.64 -21.08 2.98
N SER A 158 -7.54 -20.40 2.66
CA SER A 158 -6.22 -21.01 2.57
C SER A 158 -5.31 -20.48 3.66
N CYS A 159 -4.64 -21.38 4.37
CA CYS A 159 -3.74 -21.05 5.47
C CYS A 159 -2.50 -21.95 5.44
N ARG A 160 -1.42 -21.46 6.05
CA ARG A 160 -0.23 -22.29 6.29
C ARG A 160 -0.46 -23.24 7.46
N LYS A 161 0.29 -24.35 7.49
CA LYS A 161 0.15 -25.42 8.49
C LYS A 161 0.10 -24.94 9.95
N PRO A 162 0.89 -23.94 10.39
CA PRO A 162 0.84 -23.43 11.77
C PRO A 162 -0.54 -22.91 12.19
N ASP A 163 -1.26 -22.25 11.28
CA ASP A 163 -2.53 -21.59 11.59
C ASP A 163 -3.77 -22.48 11.39
N LEU A 164 -3.59 -23.68 10.80
CA LEU A 164 -4.70 -24.59 10.46
C LEU A 164 -5.64 -24.86 11.63
N MET A 165 -5.08 -25.14 12.81
CA MET A 165 -5.89 -25.49 13.99
C MET A 165 -6.69 -24.30 14.50
N GLN A 166 -6.07 -23.12 14.54
CA GLN A 166 -6.72 -21.87 14.96
C GLN A 166 -7.83 -21.49 14.00
N LEU A 167 -7.53 -21.47 12.69
CA LEU A 167 -8.53 -21.16 11.67
C LEU A 167 -9.71 -22.12 11.74
N ARG A 168 -9.47 -23.43 11.86
CA ARG A 168 -10.54 -24.43 11.99
C ARG A 168 -11.42 -24.20 13.22
N GLN A 169 -10.81 -23.87 14.37
CA GLN A 169 -11.56 -23.60 15.59
C GLN A 169 -12.43 -22.35 15.45
N GLN A 170 -11.90 -21.28 14.84
CA GLN A 170 -12.68 -20.07 14.59
C GLN A 170 -13.84 -20.35 13.62
N LEU A 171 -13.58 -21.02 12.50
CA LEU A 171 -14.64 -21.36 11.55
C LEU A 171 -15.74 -22.21 12.18
N ASN A 172 -15.40 -23.20 13.02
CA ASN A 172 -16.39 -23.99 13.74
C ASN A 172 -17.17 -23.20 14.80
N ALA A 173 -16.55 -22.19 15.42
CA ALA A 173 -17.22 -21.35 16.41
C ALA A 173 -18.24 -20.40 15.75
N TYR A 174 -17.90 -19.87 14.57
CA TYR A 174 -18.77 -18.95 13.83
C TYR A 174 -19.77 -19.69 12.91
N PHE A 175 -19.44 -20.87 12.44
CA PHE A 175 -20.30 -21.66 11.55
C PHE A 175 -20.35 -23.12 12.00
N PRO A 176 -20.95 -23.40 13.18
CA PRO A 176 -20.98 -24.75 13.74
C PRO A 176 -21.73 -25.75 12.86
N ASP A 177 -22.72 -25.27 12.11
CA ASP A 177 -23.55 -26.07 11.20
C ASP A 177 -23.01 -26.09 9.76
N ALA A 178 -22.00 -25.28 9.44
CA ALA A 178 -21.39 -25.30 8.12
C ALA A 178 -20.48 -26.52 7.99
N VAL A 179 -20.59 -27.20 6.86
CA VAL A 179 -19.71 -28.33 6.64
C VAL A 179 -18.34 -27.83 6.21
N VAL A 180 -17.37 -27.96 7.12
CA VAL A 180 -15.96 -27.66 6.87
C VAL A 180 -15.32 -28.89 6.23
N TYR A 181 -15.10 -28.83 4.91
CA TYR A 181 -14.35 -29.87 4.22
C TYR A 181 -12.91 -29.42 4.02
N LYS A 182 -11.97 -30.33 4.31
CA LYS A 182 -10.60 -30.20 3.85
C LYS A 182 -10.59 -30.63 2.38
N GLU A 183 -10.80 -29.68 1.50
CA GLU A 183 -10.53 -29.87 0.08
C GLU A 183 -9.09 -29.44 -0.17
N GLY A 184 -8.40 -30.12 -1.07
CA GLY A 184 -7.17 -29.58 -1.64
C GLY A 184 -7.42 -29.35 -3.11
N GLN A 185 -6.81 -28.31 -3.67
CA GLN A 185 -6.85 -28.01 -5.11
C GLN A 185 -8.23 -27.58 -5.60
N SER A 186 -9.00 -26.86 -4.79
CA SER A 186 -10.38 -26.48 -5.11
C SER A 186 -10.45 -25.55 -6.32
N LEU A 187 -9.61 -24.52 -6.37
CA LEU A 187 -9.52 -23.59 -7.50
C LEU A 187 -8.94 -24.27 -8.76
N GLU A 188 -7.89 -25.08 -8.61
CA GLU A 188 -7.27 -25.81 -9.71
C GLU A 188 -8.30 -26.70 -10.44
N ARG A 189 -9.19 -27.36 -9.69
CA ARG A 189 -10.26 -28.20 -10.27
C ARG A 189 -11.33 -27.41 -11.02
N LEU A 190 -11.55 -26.16 -10.64
CA LEU A 190 -12.52 -25.27 -11.31
C LEU A 190 -11.93 -24.62 -12.56
N TRP A 191 -10.61 -24.55 -12.65
CA TRP A 191 -9.93 -23.99 -13.80
C TRP A 191 -10.16 -24.83 -15.06
N ASN A 192 -10.52 -24.16 -16.16
CA ASN A 192 -10.77 -24.83 -17.44
C ASN A 192 -10.00 -24.11 -18.56
N ASN A 193 -8.94 -24.74 -19.03
CA ASN A 193 -8.07 -24.19 -20.09
C ASN A 193 -8.75 -24.07 -21.46
N ASP A 194 -9.88 -24.75 -21.67
CA ASP A 194 -10.65 -24.70 -22.93
C ASP A 194 -11.65 -23.54 -22.96
N LYS A 195 -11.83 -22.83 -21.85
CA LYS A 195 -12.74 -21.68 -21.75
C LYS A 195 -11.97 -20.37 -21.79
N HIS A 196 -12.62 -19.34 -22.31
CA HIS A 196 -12.14 -17.98 -22.14
C HIS A 196 -12.29 -17.55 -20.68
N THR A 197 -11.17 -17.18 -20.07
CA THR A 197 -11.12 -16.67 -18.70
C THR A 197 -10.82 -15.17 -18.74
N VAL A 198 -11.52 -14.43 -17.87
CA VAL A 198 -11.25 -13.01 -17.63
C VAL A 198 -10.84 -12.88 -16.17
N VAL A 199 -9.70 -12.24 -15.93
CA VAL A 199 -9.24 -11.85 -14.59
C VAL A 199 -9.35 -10.35 -14.50
N ILE A 200 -9.94 -9.85 -13.42
CA ILE A 200 -10.18 -8.43 -13.19
C ILE A 200 -9.67 -8.11 -11.78
N ASP A 201 -8.67 -7.26 -11.70
CA ASP A 201 -8.15 -6.76 -10.45
C ASP A 201 -8.91 -5.51 -10.01
N PHE A 202 -9.10 -5.37 -8.70
CA PHE A 202 -9.73 -4.20 -8.09
C PHE A 202 -8.75 -3.52 -7.15
N GLY A 203 -8.74 -2.18 -7.16
CA GLY A 203 -7.97 -1.37 -6.23
C GLY A 203 -8.86 -0.39 -5.47
N LEU A 204 -8.26 0.40 -4.58
CA LEU A 204 -8.99 1.41 -3.81
C LEU A 204 -9.55 2.51 -4.73
N SER A 205 -10.82 2.85 -4.55
CA SER A 205 -11.49 3.88 -5.36
C SER A 205 -11.25 5.30 -4.85
N GLN A 206 -10.91 5.45 -3.57
CA GLN A 206 -10.71 6.74 -2.90
C GLN A 206 -9.22 6.96 -2.57
N GLU A 207 -8.85 8.22 -2.43
CA GLU A 207 -7.53 8.62 -1.94
C GLU A 207 -7.38 8.32 -0.44
N PHE A 208 -6.15 8.05 0.01
CA PHE A 208 -5.83 7.77 1.41
C PHE A 208 -4.52 8.44 1.86
N MET A 209 -4.31 8.52 3.18
CA MET A 209 -3.07 8.88 3.85
C MET A 209 -2.84 8.01 5.08
#